data_AF-A0A933KDR8-F1
#
_entry.id   AF-A0A933KDR8-F1
#
_cell.length_a   1.000
_cell.length_b   1.000
_cell.length_c   1.000
_cell.angle_alpha   90.00
_cell.angle_beta   90.00
_cell.angle_gamma   90.00
#
_symmetry.space_group_name_H-M   'P 1'
#
loop_
_entity.id
_entity.type
_entity.pdbx_description
1 polymer ?
#
loop_
_entity_poly.entity_id
_entity_poly.type
_entity_poly.pdbx_seq_one_letter_code
_entity_poly.pdbx_strand_id
1 'polypeptide(L)'
;MEVETTPLCARCGEHAEPWPFACPECGRVHHARCWRLSGGCAACDCRTHTPRPEPGVPLSPARFQRLTRAYLRLVAFVQQRLRLPLSPRGLGLTLLAVLAVALALVLR
;
A
#
# COMPACT_ATOMS: atom_id res chain seq x y z
N MET A 1 13.54 -22.56 11.28
CA MET A 1 12.31 -21.76 11.42
C MET A 1 12.67 -20.61 12.33
N GLU A 2 13.04 -19.46 11.76
CA GLU A 2 13.32 -18.27 12.56
C GLU A 2 11.99 -17.70 13.01
N VAL A 3 11.73 -17.74 14.32
CA VAL A 3 10.56 -17.09 14.90
C VAL A 3 10.83 -15.60 14.84
N GLU A 4 10.30 -14.92 13.82
CA GLU A 4 10.27 -13.46 13.79
C GLU A 4 9.49 -12.97 15.01
N THR A 5 10.23 -12.55 16.04
CA THR A 5 9.66 -11.94 17.23
C THR A 5 9.25 -10.52 16.88
N THR A 6 7.95 -10.23 16.94
CA THR A 6 7.44 -8.87 16.77
C THR A 6 8.07 -7.98 17.83
N PRO A 7 8.85 -6.94 17.47
CA PRO A 7 9.45 -6.06 18.44
C PRO A 7 8.41 -5.19 19.14
N LEU A 8 8.74 -4.87 20.38
CA LEU A 8 7.93 -4.09 21.29
C LEU A 8 8.17 -2.60 21.05
N CYS A 9 7.12 -1.80 21.23
CA CYS A 9 7.23 -0.35 21.26
C CYS A 9 8.16 0.07 22.41
N ALA A 10 9.20 0.84 22.10
CA ALA A 10 10.22 1.23 23.07
C ALA A 10 9.72 2.20 24.16
N ARG A 11 8.47 2.68 24.08
CA ARG A 11 7.85 3.50 25.13
C ARG A 11 6.94 2.68 26.06
N CYS A 12 5.94 1.98 25.52
CA CYS A 12 4.94 1.29 26.33
C CYS A 12 5.20 -0.21 26.51
N GLY A 13 6.18 -0.78 25.79
CA GLY A 13 6.53 -2.20 25.91
C GLY A 13 5.49 -3.15 25.32
N GLU A 14 4.46 -2.66 24.62
CA GLU A 14 3.47 -3.48 23.93
C GLU A 14 3.90 -3.76 22.49
N HIS A 15 3.45 -4.88 21.91
CA HIS A 15 3.73 -5.21 20.50
C HIS A 15 3.33 -4.05 19.57
N ALA A 16 4.25 -3.71 18.66
CA ALA A 16 4.07 -2.62 17.72
C ALA A 16 3.30 -3.07 16.46
N GLU A 17 2.05 -3.51 16.58
CA GLU A 17 1.21 -3.78 15.39
C GLU A 17 0.51 -2.50 14.86
N PRO A 18 0.44 -2.27 13.53
CA PRO A 18 1.48 -2.44 12.53
C PRO A 18 2.28 -1.13 12.37
N TRP A 19 3.46 -1.10 13.00
CA TRP A 19 4.69 -0.38 12.65
C TRP A 19 4.66 0.90 11.78
N PRO A 20 4.41 2.09 12.37
CA PRO A 20 4.59 3.32 11.62
C PRO A 20 6.03 3.88 11.75
N PHE A 21 6.72 3.83 12.90
CA PHE A 21 7.91 4.68 13.13
C PHE A 21 9.11 4.01 13.81
N ALA A 22 10.30 4.26 13.28
CA ALA A 22 11.59 3.92 13.91
C ALA A 22 12.47 5.17 14.13
N CYS A 23 13.21 5.24 15.26
CA CYS A 23 14.27 6.27 15.45
C CYS A 23 15.41 5.94 14.46
N PRO A 24 15.82 6.87 13.57
CA PRO A 24 16.95 6.64 12.67
C PRO A 24 18.29 6.49 13.41
N GLU A 25 18.42 7.05 14.61
CA GLU A 25 19.66 6.99 15.41
C GLU A 25 19.82 5.65 16.14
N CYS A 26 18.77 5.15 16.79
CA CYS A 26 18.86 3.97 17.66
C CYS A 26 18.08 2.75 17.17
N GLY A 27 17.35 2.85 16.05
CA GLY A 27 16.57 1.76 15.46
C GLY A 27 15.36 1.30 16.26
N ARG A 28 15.10 1.90 17.43
CA ARG A 28 13.96 1.55 18.28
C ARG A 28 12.64 1.89 17.61
N VAL A 29 11.67 1.02 17.79
CA VAL A 29 10.35 1.12 17.17
C VAL A 29 9.34 1.70 18.13
N HIS A 30 8.41 2.49 17.61
CA HIS A 30 7.39 3.16 18.40
C HIS A 30 6.04 3.13 17.71
N HIS A 31 4.95 3.04 18.49
CA HIS A 31 3.62 3.36 17.96
C HIS A 31 3.56 4.84 17.56
N ALA A 32 2.72 5.15 16.56
CA ALA A 32 2.51 6.54 16.13
C ALA A 32 2.02 7.46 17.26
N ARG A 33 1.19 6.92 18.16
CA ARG A 33 0.72 7.64 19.35
C ARG A 33 1.85 7.86 20.34
N CYS A 34 2.64 6.84 20.63
CA CYS A 34 3.76 6.90 21.56
C CYS A 34 4.85 7.88 21.08
N TRP A 35 5.17 7.88 19.80
CA TRP A 35 6.11 8.86 19.21
C TRP A 35 5.64 10.29 19.42
N ARG A 36 4.38 10.59 19.04
CA ARG A 36 3.77 11.92 19.18
C ARG A 36 3.68 12.38 20.63
N LEU A 37 3.27 11.50 21.54
CA LEU A 37 3.17 11.82 22.97
C LEU A 37 4.53 12.09 23.62
N SER A 38 5.65 11.63 23.05
CA SER A 38 6.99 11.89 23.61
C SER A 38 7.68 13.05 22.92
N GLY A 39 7.09 13.60 21.86
CA GLY A 39 7.78 14.57 20.99
C GLY A 39 8.97 13.97 20.23
N GLY A 40 9.08 12.64 20.13
CA GLY A 40 10.25 11.97 19.57
C GLY A 40 10.51 10.60 20.19
N CYS A 41 11.72 10.11 20.01
CA CYS A 41 12.22 8.92 20.69
C CYS A 41 12.82 9.31 22.04
N ALA A 42 12.27 8.77 23.13
CA ALA A 42 12.74 9.04 24.49
C ALA A 42 14.17 8.54 24.80
N ALA A 43 14.76 7.70 23.94
CA ALA A 43 16.11 7.16 24.17
C ALA A 43 17.21 8.00 23.50
N CYS A 44 16.93 8.56 22.32
CA CYS A 44 17.87 9.32 21.48
C CYS A 44 17.52 10.83 21.43
N ASP A 45 16.42 11.29 22.06
CA ASP A 45 15.77 12.60 21.89
C ASP A 45 15.53 13.03 20.44
N CYS A 46 15.58 12.05 19.53
CA CYS A 46 15.39 12.25 18.10
C CYS A 46 13.92 12.59 17.81
N ARG A 47 13.68 13.66 17.06
CA ARG A 47 12.32 14.11 16.69
C ARG A 47 11.87 13.59 15.32
N THR A 48 12.81 13.10 14.52
CA THR A 48 12.55 12.52 13.19
C THR A 48 12.34 11.02 13.28
N HIS A 49 11.43 10.51 12.46
CA HIS A 49 11.20 9.08 12.32
C HIS A 49 11.28 8.70 10.85
N THR A 50 11.69 7.47 10.59
CA THR A 50 11.50 6.86 9.29
C THR A 50 10.18 6.10 9.30
N PRO A 51 9.25 6.37 8.36
CA PRO A 51 8.13 5.48 8.15
C PRO A 51 8.68 4.13 7.68
N ARG A 52 8.38 3.06 8.42
CA ARG A 52 8.71 1.71 7.95
C ARG A 52 7.79 1.44 6.75
N PRO A 53 8.31 0.98 5.59
CA PRO A 53 7.44 0.57 4.50
C PRO A 53 6.52 -0.52 5.04
N GLU A 54 5.20 -0.31 4.93
CA GLU A 54 4.24 -1.36 5.25
C GLU A 54 4.61 -2.59 4.41
N PRO A 55 4.73 -3.80 4.99
CA PRO A 55 4.70 -5.00 4.18
C PRO A 55 3.37 -4.94 3.45
N GLY A 56 3.41 -4.66 2.14
CA GLY A 56 2.24 -4.28 1.36
C GLY A 56 1.12 -5.24 1.69
N VAL A 57 0.04 -4.73 2.30
CA VAL A 57 -1.03 -5.58 2.84
C VAL A 57 -1.43 -6.53 1.72
N PRO A 58 -1.19 -7.84 1.85
CA PRO A 58 -1.53 -8.75 0.78
C PRO A 58 -3.03 -8.64 0.61
N LEU A 59 -3.46 -8.21 -0.59
CA LEU A 59 -4.87 -8.24 -0.94
C LEU A 59 -5.36 -9.65 -0.61
N SER A 60 -6.39 -9.76 0.24
CA SER A 60 -6.92 -11.07 0.57
C SER A 60 -7.24 -11.81 -0.74
N PRO A 61 -6.99 -13.13 -0.84
CA PRO A 61 -7.17 -13.86 -2.09
C PRO A 61 -8.55 -13.63 -2.72
N ALA A 62 -9.59 -13.51 -1.89
CA ALA A 62 -10.94 -13.17 -2.29
C ALA A 62 -11.08 -11.75 -2.88
N ARG A 63 -10.41 -10.74 -2.29
CA ARG A 63 -10.40 -9.37 -2.80
C ARG A 63 -9.64 -9.26 -4.11
N PHE A 64 -8.49 -9.92 -4.22
CA PHE A 64 -7.73 -10.01 -5.47
C PHE A 64 -8.56 -10.66 -6.58
N GLN A 65 -9.18 -11.82 -6.33
CA GLN A 65 -10.04 -12.50 -7.31
C GLN A 65 -11.23 -11.65 -7.76
N ARG A 66 -11.87 -10.90 -6.85
CA ARG A 66 -12.97 -9.98 -7.20
C ARG A 66 -12.49 -8.86 -8.12
N LEU A 67 -11.37 -8.22 -7.80
CA LEU A 67 -10.80 -7.14 -8.61
C LEU A 67 -10.38 -7.65 -9.98
N THR A 68 -9.71 -8.81 -10.06
CA THR A 68 -9.29 -9.42 -11.32
C THR A 68 -10.49 -9.76 -12.21
N ARG A 69 -11.57 -10.31 -11.65
CA ARG A 69 -12.81 -10.57 -12.41
C ARG A 69 -13.47 -9.28 -12.91
N ALA A 70 -13.52 -8.24 -12.07
CA ALA A 70 -14.06 -6.94 -12.46
C ALA A 70 -13.25 -6.31 -13.61
N TYR A 71 -11.92 -6.34 -13.49
CA TYR A 71 -11.00 -5.85 -14.51
C TYR A 71 -11.17 -6.59 -15.85
N LEU A 72 -11.20 -7.92 -15.84
CA LEU A 72 -11.38 -8.71 -17.07
C LEU A 72 -12.73 -8.43 -17.74
N ARG A 73 -13.81 -8.25 -16.97
CA ARG A 73 -15.11 -7.84 -17.52
C ARG A 73 -15.07 -6.47 -18.17
N LEU A 74 -14.37 -5.51 -17.55
CA LEU A 74 -14.18 -4.18 -18.11
C LEU A 74 -13.41 -4.25 -19.44
N VAL A 75 -12.30 -5.00 -19.48
CA VAL A 75 -11.49 -5.17 -20.70
C VAL A 75 -12.31 -5.81 -21.81
N ALA A 76 -13.06 -6.89 -21.52
CA ALA A 76 -13.92 -7.53 -22.49
C ALA A 76 -15.03 -6.59 -23.01
N PHE A 77 -15.64 -5.81 -22.11
CA PHE A 77 -16.64 -4.81 -22.49
C PHE A 77 -16.07 -3.74 -23.43
N VAL A 78 -14.89 -3.20 -23.12
CA VAL A 78 -14.22 -2.20 -23.95
C VAL A 78 -13.83 -2.79 -25.31
N GLN A 79 -13.27 -4.01 -25.34
CA GLN A 79 -12.93 -4.71 -26.58
C GLN A 79 -14.17 -4.96 -27.46
N GLN A 80 -15.28 -5.38 -26.86
CA GLN A 80 -16.53 -5.66 -27.57
C GLN A 80 -17.19 -4.39 -28.12
N ARG A 81 -17.12 -3.28 -27.36
CA ARG A 81 -17.68 -1.98 -27.78
C ARG A 81 -16.84 -1.30 -28.87
N LEU A 82 -15.52 -1.42 -28.80
CA LEU A 82 -14.60 -0.76 -29.74
C LEU A 82 -14.17 -1.66 -30.90
N ARG A 83 -14.67 -2.91 -30.97
CA ARG A 83 -14.28 -3.94 -31.95
C ARG A 83 -12.75 -4.07 -32.08
N LEU A 84 -12.03 -3.92 -30.96
CA LEU A 84 -10.57 -3.92 -30.98
C LEU A 84 -10.06 -5.35 -31.15
N PRO A 85 -9.15 -5.61 -32.10
CA PRO A 85 -8.51 -6.91 -32.22
C PRO A 85 -7.63 -7.19 -31.00
N LEU A 86 -7.57 -8.46 -30.56
CA LEU A 86 -6.68 -8.98 -29.50
C LEU A 86 -5.18 -8.95 -29.87
N SER A 87 -4.78 -8.03 -30.76
CA SER A 87 -3.38 -7.84 -31.14
C SER A 87 -2.66 -7.00 -30.07
N PRO A 88 -1.33 -7.10 -29.94
CA PRO A 88 -0.55 -6.26 -29.02
C PRO A 88 -0.75 -4.75 -29.25
N ARG A 89 -1.11 -4.35 -30.48
CA ARG A 89 -1.49 -2.97 -30.81
C ARG A 89 -2.89 -2.60 -30.30
N GLY A 90 -3.80 -3.56 -30.25
CA GLY A 90 -5.15 -3.37 -29.70
C GLY A 90 -5.14 -3.16 -28.19
N LEU A 91 -4.32 -3.91 -27.44
CA LEU A 91 -4.20 -3.78 -25.99
C LEU A 91 -3.70 -2.39 -25.54
N GLY A 92 -2.78 -1.77 -26.30
CA GLY A 92 -2.32 -0.41 -26.04
C GLY A 92 -3.44 0.63 -26.18
N LEU A 93 -4.31 0.48 -27.19
CA LEU A 93 -5.45 1.36 -27.39
C LEU A 93 -6.53 1.17 -26.31
N THR A 94 -6.75 -0.08 -25.86
CA THR A 94 -7.66 -0.35 -24.73
C THR A 94 -7.18 0.32 -23.45
N LEU A 95 -5.87 0.27 -23.16
CA LEU A 95 -5.28 0.88 -21.98
C LEU A 95 -5.43 2.41 -22.01
N LEU A 96 -5.14 3.04 -23.15
CA LEU A 96 -5.31 4.49 -23.35
C LEU A 96 -6.77 4.93 -23.15
N ALA A 97 -7.72 4.16 -23.68
CA ALA A 97 -9.15 4.46 -23.53
C ALA A 97 -9.60 4.38 -22.06
N VAL A 98 -9.15 3.35 -21.32
CA VAL A 98 -9.44 3.21 -19.88
C VAL A 98 -8.81 4.37 -19.09
N LEU A 99 -7.58 4.75 -19.41
CA LEU A 99 -6.89 5.86 -18.74
C LEU A 99 -7.60 7.19 -18.98
N ALA A 100 -8.06 7.44 -20.22
CA ALA A 100 -8.80 8.64 -20.57
C ALA A 100 -10.14 8.75 -19.82
N VAL A 101 -10.87 7.63 -19.69
CA VAL A 101 -12.13 7.59 -18.92
C VAL A 101 -11.88 7.83 -17.43
N ALA A 102 -10.85 7.19 -16.86
CA ALA A 102 -10.47 7.42 -15.47
C ALA A 102 -10.08 8.88 -15.22
N LEU A 103 -9.30 9.48 -16.12
CA LEU A 103 -8.91 10.89 -16.02
C LEU A 103 -10.11 11.84 -16.11
N ALA A 104 -11.06 11.57 -17.02
CA ALA A 104 -12.29 12.36 -17.16
C ALA A 104 -13.22 12.28 -15.94
N LEU A 105 -13.17 11.19 -15.18
CA LEU A 105 -13.91 11.03 -13.92
C LEU A 105 -13.22 11.74 -12.74
N VAL A 106 -11.89 11.83 -12.75
CA VAL A 106 -11.10 12.50 -11.70
C VAL A 106 -11.06 14.02 -11.88
N LEU A 107 -11.13 14.51 -13.11
CA LEU A 107 -11.15 15.95 -13.45
C LEU A 107 -12.57 16.57 -13.42
N ARG A 108 -13.58 15.79 -13.03
CA ARG A 108 -14.96 16.25 -12.84
C ARG A 108 -15.24 16.49 -11.35
#